data_AF-A0A538QJ86-F1
#
_entry.id   AF-A0A538QJ86-F1
#
_cell.length_a   1.000
_cell.length_b   1.000
_cell.length_c   1.000
_cell.angle_alpha   90.00
_cell.angle_beta   90.00
_cell.angle_gamma   90.00
#
_symmetry.space_group_name_H-M   'P 1'
#
loop_
_entity.id
_entity.type
_entity.pdbx_description
1 polymer ?
#
loop_
_entity_poly.entity_id
_entity_poly.type
_entity_poly.pdbx_seq_one_letter_code
_entity_poly.pdbx_strand_id
1 'polypeptide(L)'
;MGTGVAAAIKRKGGVLIEEEATRQGPIEVGEAVLTPGGNLAATHVIHAVAMGPDLKTDPETVGRTTRSVLAIADKHRLTSIALPALGTGVGRVAPAAAAEAMVTAVVAHLKAGKTTLKRVVFVLYQDEAFRAFSDTLKRLGALQ
;
A
#
# COMPACT_ATOMS: atom_id res chain seq x y z
N MET A 1 -7.33 -4.75 12.55
CA MET A 1 -7.00 -3.39 12.08
C MET A 1 -6.93 -2.41 13.27
N GLY A 2 -5.92 -2.54 14.14
CA GLY A 2 -5.96 -1.93 15.48
C GLY A 2 -5.21 -0.61 15.68
N THR A 3 -4.24 -0.27 14.82
CA THR A 3 -3.38 0.90 15.02
C THR A 3 -3.00 1.59 13.71
N GLY A 4 -2.30 2.73 13.81
CA GLY A 4 -1.71 3.43 12.66
C GLY A 4 -2.73 3.79 11.57
N VAL A 5 -2.32 3.64 10.31
CA VAL A 5 -3.15 3.97 9.15
C VAL A 5 -4.41 3.10 9.09
N ALA A 6 -4.34 1.82 9.45
CA ALA A 6 -5.50 0.93 9.44
C ALA A 6 -6.59 1.42 10.41
N ALA A 7 -6.21 1.84 11.62
CA ALA A 7 -7.14 2.43 12.59
C ALA A 7 -7.70 3.79 12.11
N ALA A 8 -6.88 4.61 11.44
CA ALA A 8 -7.33 5.89 10.89
C ALA A 8 -8.38 5.71 9.78
N ILE A 9 -8.14 4.78 8.86
CA ILE A 9 -9.07 4.42 7.79
C ILE A 9 -10.37 3.87 8.38
N LYS A 10 -10.30 2.91 9.32
CA LYS A 10 -11.48 2.35 10.00
C LYS A 10 -12.30 3.43 10.70
N ARG A 11 -11.66 4.30 11.49
CA ARG A 11 -12.34 5.37 12.23
C ARG A 11 -13.12 6.31 11.29
N LYS A 12 -12.55 6.67 10.14
CA LYS A 12 -13.20 7.57 9.19
C LYS A 12 -14.20 6.86 8.28
N GLY A 13 -13.89 5.66 7.81
CA GLY A 13 -14.72 4.88 6.89
C GLY A 13 -15.88 4.14 7.56
N GLY A 14 -15.87 4.01 8.88
CA GLY A 14 -16.93 3.35 9.65
C GLY A 14 -16.71 1.85 9.80
N VAL A 15 -17.67 1.18 10.47
CA VAL A 15 -17.59 -0.24 10.82
C VAL A 15 -17.46 -1.16 9.60
N LEU A 16 -18.06 -0.77 8.47
CA LEU A 16 -18.00 -1.52 7.19
C LEU A 16 -16.57 -1.82 6.74
N ILE A 17 -15.61 -0.94 7.05
CA ILE A 17 -14.19 -1.14 6.68
C ILE A 17 -13.65 -2.45 7.24
N GLU A 18 -13.95 -2.77 8.50
CA GLU A 18 -13.44 -3.98 9.14
C GLU A 18 -14.35 -5.18 8.85
N GLU A 19 -15.67 -5.00 8.84
CA GLU A 19 -16.63 -6.07 8.56
C GLU A 19 -16.39 -6.71 7.19
N GLU A 20 -16.20 -5.90 6.14
CA GLU A 20 -15.94 -6.40 4.78
C GLU A 20 -14.55 -7.02 4.65
N ALA A 21 -13.54 -6.46 5.32
CA ALA A 21 -12.19 -7.03 5.31
C ALA A 21 -12.14 -8.40 5.99
N THR A 22 -12.80 -8.54 7.15
CA THR A 22 -12.85 -9.80 7.89
C THR A 22 -13.64 -10.87 7.14
N ARG A 23 -14.72 -10.50 6.42
CA ARG A 23 -15.48 -11.44 5.57
C ARG A 23 -14.67 -12.05 4.44
N GLN A 24 -13.65 -11.34 3.94
CA GLN A 24 -12.77 -11.83 2.88
C GLN A 24 -11.50 -12.51 3.39
N GLY A 25 -11.29 -12.55 4.72
CA GLY A 25 -10.15 -13.21 5.35
C GLY A 25 -10.42 -14.67 5.75
N PRO A 26 -9.38 -15.42 6.13
CA PRO A 26 -7.97 -15.01 6.12
C PRO A 26 -7.40 -14.95 4.69
N ILE A 27 -6.42 -14.08 4.47
CA ILE A 27 -5.60 -14.04 3.25
C ILE A 27 -4.12 -14.10 3.62
N GLU A 28 -3.29 -14.56 2.70
CA GLU A 28 -1.88 -14.84 2.98
C GLU A 28 -1.03 -13.57 3.07
N VAL A 29 0.11 -13.67 3.76
CA VAL A 29 1.10 -12.59 3.78
C VAL A 29 1.59 -12.33 2.36
N GLY A 30 1.57 -11.07 1.94
CA GLY A 30 1.86 -10.67 0.56
C GLY A 30 0.62 -10.46 -0.30
N GLU A 31 -0.56 -10.85 0.16
CA GLU A 31 -1.82 -10.69 -0.56
C GLU A 31 -2.58 -9.43 -0.14
N ALA A 32 -3.65 -9.14 -0.89
CA ALA A 32 -4.53 -8.04 -0.60
C ALA A 32 -5.96 -8.33 -1.08
N VAL A 33 -6.95 -7.63 -0.52
CA VAL A 33 -8.37 -7.72 -0.90
C VAL A 33 -8.99 -6.34 -1.05
N LEU A 34 -9.96 -6.20 -1.97
CA LEU A 34 -10.67 -4.96 -2.23
C LEU A 34 -12.03 -4.97 -1.51
N THR A 35 -12.37 -3.85 -0.88
CA THR A 35 -13.67 -3.61 -0.24
C THR A 35 -14.19 -2.21 -0.59
N PRO A 36 -15.50 -1.94 -0.44
CA PRO A 36 -16.03 -0.58 -0.51
C PRO A 36 -15.38 0.36 0.53
N GLY A 37 -15.29 1.64 0.20
CA GLY A 37 -14.66 2.65 1.06
C GLY A 37 -15.48 3.11 2.27
N GLY A 38 -16.71 2.61 2.45
CA GLY A 38 -17.62 3.07 3.50
C GLY A 38 -17.85 4.57 3.43
N ASN A 39 -17.60 5.28 4.54
CA ASN A 39 -17.77 6.74 4.67
C ASN A 39 -16.57 7.56 4.14
N LEU A 40 -15.58 6.93 3.49
CA LEU A 40 -14.46 7.64 2.90
C LEU A 40 -14.87 8.32 1.60
N ALA A 41 -14.16 9.39 1.23
CA ALA A 41 -14.26 9.96 -0.11
C ALA A 41 -13.66 9.02 -1.19
N ALA A 42 -12.74 8.14 -0.78
CA ALA A 42 -12.23 7.08 -1.64
C ALA A 42 -13.32 6.02 -1.86
N THR A 43 -13.48 5.56 -3.10
CA THR A 43 -14.52 4.59 -3.47
C THR A 43 -14.27 3.19 -2.88
N HIS A 44 -13.00 2.84 -2.67
CA HIS A 44 -12.59 1.53 -2.20
C HIS A 44 -11.42 1.61 -1.22
N VAL A 45 -11.25 0.55 -0.43
CA VAL A 45 -10.05 0.28 0.35
C VAL A 45 -9.48 -1.07 -0.06
N ILE A 46 -8.19 -1.09 -0.39
CA ILE A 46 -7.42 -2.31 -0.58
C ILE A 46 -6.73 -2.65 0.73
N HIS A 47 -7.13 -3.74 1.37
CA HIS A 47 -6.54 -4.23 2.62
C HIS A 47 -5.41 -5.18 2.28
N ALA A 48 -4.19 -4.81 2.65
CA ALA A 48 -2.99 -5.54 2.27
C ALA A 48 -2.30 -6.16 3.50
N VAL A 49 -2.01 -7.45 3.46
CA VAL A 49 -1.38 -8.19 4.56
C VAL A 49 0.13 -8.20 4.33
N ALA A 50 0.79 -7.10 4.71
CA ALA A 50 2.23 -6.97 4.56
C ALA A 50 3.03 -7.64 5.69
N MET A 51 2.39 -8.26 6.68
CA MET A 51 3.03 -8.71 7.92
C MET A 51 2.25 -9.87 8.52
N GLY A 52 2.96 -10.88 9.04
CA GLY A 52 2.35 -12.04 9.66
C GLY A 52 1.88 -11.80 11.12
N PRO A 53 1.31 -12.83 11.76
CA PRO A 53 0.91 -12.77 13.17
C PRO A 53 2.06 -12.52 14.16
N ASP A 54 3.29 -12.85 13.75
CA ASP A 54 4.52 -12.59 14.50
C ASP A 54 4.95 -11.10 14.48
N LEU A 55 4.18 -10.26 13.80
CA LEU A 55 4.42 -8.83 13.62
C LEU A 55 5.75 -8.52 12.91
N LYS A 56 6.26 -9.47 12.12
CA LYS A 56 7.46 -9.27 11.30
C LYS A 56 7.13 -9.15 9.83
N THR A 57 7.91 -8.32 9.17
CA THR A 57 7.92 -8.15 7.72
C THR A 57 9.31 -7.77 7.27
N ASP A 58 9.55 -7.87 5.97
CA ASP A 58 10.79 -7.56 5.31
C ASP A 58 10.52 -6.80 4.00
N PRO A 59 11.56 -6.17 3.42
CA PRO A 59 11.40 -5.44 2.16
C PRO A 59 10.87 -6.29 1.01
N GLU A 60 11.17 -7.59 0.97
CA GLU A 60 10.67 -8.49 -0.07
C GLU A 60 9.15 -8.65 0.00
N THR A 61 8.64 -8.92 1.20
CA THR A 61 7.21 -9.03 1.51
C THR A 61 6.49 -7.72 1.25
N VAL A 62 7.08 -6.57 1.63
CA VAL A 62 6.54 -5.24 1.32
C VAL A 62 6.43 -5.05 -0.21
N GLY A 63 7.47 -5.41 -0.96
CA GLY A 63 7.46 -5.33 -2.42
C GLY A 63 6.42 -6.24 -3.06
N ARG A 64 6.31 -7.49 -2.60
CA ARG A 64 5.28 -8.46 -3.04
C ARG A 64 3.87 -7.93 -2.77
N THR A 65 3.63 -7.46 -1.55
CA THR A 65 2.34 -6.89 -1.15
C THR A 65 1.97 -5.68 -2.02
N THR A 66 2.94 -4.81 -2.30
CA THR A 66 2.74 -3.66 -3.18
C THR A 66 2.32 -4.08 -4.59
N ARG A 67 2.94 -5.14 -5.14
CA ARG A 67 2.53 -5.70 -6.45
C ARG A 67 1.11 -6.25 -6.44
N SER A 68 0.72 -6.97 -5.37
CA SER A 68 -0.65 -7.48 -5.21
C SER A 68 -1.68 -6.34 -5.17
N VAL A 69 -1.39 -5.25 -4.45
CA VAL A 69 -2.23 -4.05 -4.40
C VAL A 69 -2.41 -3.42 -5.79
N LEU A 70 -1.32 -3.26 -6.55
CA LEU A 70 -1.36 -2.70 -7.90
C LEU A 70 -2.14 -3.60 -8.88
N ALA A 71 -1.97 -4.92 -8.80
CA ALA A 71 -2.71 -5.87 -9.62
C ALA A 71 -4.22 -5.82 -9.34
N ILE A 72 -4.64 -5.66 -8.08
CA ILE A 72 -6.04 -5.47 -7.71
C ILE A 72 -6.58 -4.15 -8.27
N ALA A 73 -5.80 -3.06 -8.15
CA ALA A 73 -6.21 -1.78 -8.71
C ALA A 73 -6.49 -1.88 -10.21
N ASP A 74 -5.63 -2.57 -10.98
CA ASP A 74 -5.84 -2.80 -12.41
C ASP A 74 -7.01 -3.73 -12.71
N LYS A 75 -7.15 -4.84 -11.98
CA LYS A 75 -8.27 -5.77 -12.11
C LYS A 75 -9.62 -5.05 -11.98
N HIS A 76 -9.69 -4.07 -11.09
CA HIS A 76 -10.88 -3.26 -10.85
C HIS A 76 -10.89 -1.92 -11.59
N ARG A 77 -9.95 -1.71 -12.52
CA ARG A 77 -9.82 -0.53 -13.39
C ARG A 77 -9.79 0.80 -12.62
N LEU A 78 -9.15 0.82 -11.45
CA LEU A 78 -9.00 2.02 -10.65
C LEU A 78 -8.00 2.97 -11.31
N THR A 79 -8.33 4.27 -11.34
CA THR A 79 -7.49 5.27 -12.01
C THR A 79 -6.53 5.99 -11.08
N SER A 80 -6.71 5.86 -9.77
CA SER A 80 -5.82 6.47 -8.78
C SER A 80 -5.76 5.67 -7.50
N ILE A 81 -4.61 5.67 -6.84
CA ILE A 81 -4.40 4.99 -5.57
C ILE A 81 -3.49 5.82 -4.64
N ALA A 82 -3.78 5.77 -3.34
CA ALA A 82 -2.94 6.32 -2.28
C ALA A 82 -2.35 5.18 -1.45
N LEU A 83 -1.02 5.18 -1.25
CA LEU A 83 -0.27 4.15 -0.55
C LEU A 83 0.46 4.77 0.65
N PRO A 84 0.29 4.24 1.88
CA PRO A 84 1.17 4.60 2.99
C PRO A 84 2.53 3.90 2.85
N ALA A 85 3.50 4.24 3.69
CA ALA A 85 4.77 3.51 3.78
C ALA A 85 4.57 2.12 4.44
N LEU A 86 4.22 1.10 3.65
CA LEU A 86 3.98 -0.26 4.12
C LEU A 86 5.20 -0.84 4.85
N GLY A 87 4.95 -1.60 5.92
CA GLY A 87 6.00 -2.30 6.70
C GLY A 87 6.78 -1.42 7.69
N THR A 88 6.75 -0.09 7.57
CA THR A 88 7.61 0.79 8.39
C THR A 88 7.19 0.94 9.85
N GLY A 89 5.88 0.87 10.14
CA GLY A 89 5.33 1.02 11.49
C GLY A 89 5.58 -0.20 12.38
N VAL A 90 4.52 -0.97 12.67
CA VAL A 90 4.62 -2.16 13.53
C VAL A 90 5.66 -3.17 13.03
N GLY A 91 5.80 -3.31 11.70
CA GLY A 91 6.76 -4.21 11.07
C GLY A 91 8.22 -3.76 11.09
N ARG A 92 8.51 -2.52 11.53
CA ARG A 92 9.86 -1.97 11.73
C ARG A 92 10.82 -2.03 10.53
N VAL A 93 10.31 -2.16 9.31
CA VAL A 93 11.15 -2.03 8.11
C VAL A 93 11.66 -0.60 8.01
N ALA A 94 12.97 -0.43 7.84
CA ALA A 94 13.56 0.90 7.69
C ALA A 94 12.90 1.67 6.53
N PRO A 95 12.58 2.97 6.66
CA PRO A 95 11.91 3.73 5.62
C PRO A 95 12.60 3.67 4.25
N ALA A 96 13.93 3.69 4.21
CA ALA A 96 14.71 3.55 2.98
C ALA A 96 14.50 2.18 2.29
N ALA A 97 14.43 1.09 3.06
CA ALA A 97 14.19 -0.23 2.51
C ALA A 97 12.75 -0.42 2.03
N ALA A 98 11.77 0.14 2.76
CA ALA A 98 10.39 0.19 2.31
C ALA A 98 10.24 1.04 1.04
N ALA A 99 10.89 2.21 0.98
CA ALA A 99 10.93 3.05 -0.21
C ALA A 99 11.48 2.29 -1.42
N GLU A 100 12.62 1.62 -1.26
CA GLU A 100 13.23 0.81 -2.32
C GLU A 100 12.24 -0.22 -2.87
N ALA A 101 11.62 -1.00 -1.99
CA ALA A 101 10.69 -2.05 -2.38
C ALA A 101 9.42 -1.50 -3.04
N MET A 102 8.79 -0.49 -2.44
CA MET A 102 7.51 0.04 -2.89
C MET A 102 7.63 0.87 -4.16
N VAL A 103 8.59 1.80 -4.20
CA VAL A 103 8.77 2.69 -5.36
C VAL A 103 9.26 1.90 -6.57
N THR A 104 10.16 0.93 -6.40
CA THR A 104 10.57 0.03 -7.49
C THR A 104 9.39 -0.74 -8.06
N ALA A 105 8.54 -1.31 -7.20
CA ALA A 105 7.35 -2.04 -7.63
C ALA A 105 6.38 -1.13 -8.41
N VAL A 106 6.12 0.08 -7.93
CA VAL A 106 5.25 1.05 -8.60
C VAL A 106 5.86 1.50 -9.94
N VAL A 107 7.13 1.90 -9.97
CA VAL A 107 7.78 2.37 -11.21
C VAL A 107 7.82 1.27 -12.27
N ALA A 108 8.16 0.03 -11.89
CA ALA A 108 8.14 -1.10 -12.81
C ALA A 108 6.74 -1.38 -13.36
N HIS A 109 5.72 -1.33 -12.50
CA HIS A 109 4.33 -1.52 -12.89
C HIS A 109 3.83 -0.43 -13.87
N LEU A 110 4.16 0.84 -13.61
CA LEU A 110 3.82 1.95 -14.51
C LEU A 110 4.56 1.83 -15.86
N LYS A 111 5.86 1.50 -15.85
CA LYS A 111 6.69 1.36 -17.07
C LYS A 111 6.25 0.18 -17.94
N ALA A 112 5.60 -0.84 -17.38
CA ALA A 112 5.08 -1.97 -18.16
C ALA A 112 3.95 -1.58 -19.14
N GLY A 113 3.35 -0.39 -18.99
CA GLY A 113 2.43 0.20 -19.97
C GLY A 113 1.04 -0.45 -20.06
N LYS A 114 0.68 -1.34 -19.12
CA LYS A 114 -0.58 -2.11 -19.12
C LYS A 114 -1.57 -1.68 -18.01
N THR A 115 -1.21 -0.67 -17.22
CA THR A 115 -1.99 -0.26 -16.04
C THR A 115 -3.09 0.74 -16.38
N THR A 116 -4.17 0.70 -15.60
CA THR A 116 -5.26 1.69 -15.61
C THR A 116 -5.00 2.88 -14.70
N LEU A 117 -4.00 2.77 -13.81
CA LEU A 117 -3.63 3.82 -12.87
C LEU A 117 -3.01 5.01 -13.60
N LYS A 118 -3.61 6.18 -13.40
CA LYS A 118 -3.13 7.48 -13.90
C LYS A 118 -2.39 8.28 -12.82
N ARG A 119 -2.60 7.93 -11.55
CA ARG A 119 -2.00 8.63 -10.41
C ARG A 119 -1.75 7.67 -9.24
N VAL A 120 -0.51 7.64 -8.77
CA VAL A 120 -0.12 6.95 -7.54
C VAL A 120 0.41 8.01 -6.57
N VAL A 121 -0.11 8.03 -5.35
CA VAL A 121 0.32 8.97 -4.30
C VAL A 121 0.89 8.19 -3.13
N PHE A 122 2.13 8.47 -2.74
CA PHE A 122 2.66 8.00 -1.47
C PHE A 122 2.30 8.99 -0.37
N VAL A 123 1.54 8.55 0.63
CA VAL A 123 1.12 9.36 1.78
C VAL A 123 2.07 9.08 2.93
N LEU A 124 2.97 10.02 3.18
CA LEU A 124 4.13 9.85 4.06
C LEU A 124 4.04 10.86 5.20
N TYR A 125 3.90 10.36 6.43
CA TYR A 125 3.67 11.19 7.61
C TYR A 125 4.97 11.69 8.27
N GLN A 126 6.05 10.92 8.15
CA GLN A 126 7.34 11.24 8.78
C GLN A 126 8.30 11.81 7.73
N ASP A 127 9.08 12.83 8.12
CA ASP A 127 10.08 13.47 7.25
C ASP A 127 11.11 12.47 6.71
N GLU A 128 11.55 11.52 7.54
CA GLU A 128 12.48 10.47 7.14
C GLU A 128 11.90 9.60 6.02
N ALA A 129 10.64 9.18 6.15
CA ALA A 129 9.96 8.41 5.11
C ALA A 129 9.74 9.25 3.85
N PHE A 130 9.37 10.53 4.00
CA PHE A 130 9.23 11.45 2.87
C PHE A 130 10.53 11.58 2.08
N ARG A 131 11.66 11.80 2.76
CA ARG A 131 12.99 11.89 2.14
C ARG A 131 13.37 10.58 1.47
N ALA A 132 13.24 9.44 2.16
CA ALA A 132 13.56 8.13 1.61
C ALA A 132 12.80 7.82 0.31
N PHE A 133 11.47 7.99 0.31
CA PHE A 133 10.66 7.76 -0.90
C PHE A 133 10.97 8.76 -2.01
N SER A 134 11.21 10.03 -1.67
CA SER A 134 11.56 11.07 -2.64
C SER A 134 12.91 10.79 -3.31
N ASP A 135 13.92 10.39 -2.54
CA ASP A 135 15.26 10.10 -3.06
C ASP A 135 15.26 8.82 -3.91
N THR A 136 14.56 7.77 -3.47
CA THR A 136 14.36 6.56 -4.27
C THR A 136 13.63 6.89 -5.58
N LEU A 137 12.57 7.70 -5.54
CA LEU A 137 11.83 8.10 -6.74
C LEU A 137 12.71 8.90 -7.71
N LYS A 138 13.51 9.87 -7.23
CA LYS A 138 14.45 10.62 -8.08
C LYS A 138 15.50 9.70 -8.73
N ARG A 139 16.02 8.73 -7.98
CA ARG A 139 17.01 7.78 -8.48
C ARG A 139 16.45 6.84 -9.55
N LEU A 140 15.25 6.31 -9.35
CA LEU A 140 14.58 5.40 -10.30
C LEU A 140 13.90 6.14 -11.47
N GLY A 141 13.54 7.40 -11.22
CA GLY A 141 12.99 8.37 -12.13
C GLY A 141 14.04 9.27 -12.77
N ALA A 142 15.32 8.88 -12.77
CA ALA A 142 16.35 9.47 -13.64
C ALA A 142 16.06 9.12 -15.12
N LEU A 143 14.93 9.64 -15.60
CA LEU A 143 14.50 9.99 -16.94
C LEU A 143 13.46 11.10 -16.69
N GLN A 144 14.00 12.33 -16.60
CA GLN A 144 13.40 13.68 -16.54
C GLN A 144 12.21 13.92 -15.59
#